data_AF-A0A1M5K1C1-F1
#
_entry.id   AF-A0A1M5K1C1-F1
#
_cell.length_a   1.000
_cell.length_b   1.000
_cell.length_c   1.000
_cell.angle_alpha   90.00
_cell.angle_beta   90.00
_cell.angle_gamma   90.00
#
_symmetry.space_group_name_H-M   'P 1'
#
loop_
_entity.id
_entity.type
_entity.pdbx_description
1 polymer ?
#
loop_
_entity_poly.entity_id
_entity_poly.type
_entity_poly.pdbx_seq_one_letter_code
_entity_poly.pdbx_strand_id
1 'polypeptide(L)' 'MTLAERLRREGREKGREEGREEGRKEGREETALNALREGLDVKLISRLTGLSVERIEELKKNLN' A
#
# COMPACT_ATOMS: atom_id res chain seq x y z
N MET A 1 9.22 32.19 13.44
CA MET A 1 9.61 30.82 13.04
C MET A 1 11.11 30.80 12.81
N THR A 2 11.84 29.98 13.56
CA THR A 2 13.28 29.78 13.36
C THR A 2 13.53 28.70 12.31
N LEU A 3 14.74 28.66 11.74
CA LEU A 3 15.17 27.60 10.82
C LEU A 3 14.99 26.21 11.45
N ALA A 4 15.29 26.07 12.75
CA ALA A 4 15.12 24.82 13.49
C ALA A 4 13.65 24.38 13.64
N GLU A 5 12.71 25.33 13.78
CA GLU A 5 11.28 25.02 13.80
C GLU A 5 10.77 24.57 12.42
N ARG A 6 11.28 25.18 11.34
CA ARG A 6 10.95 24.81 9.97
C ARG A 6 11.41 23.38 9.67
N LEU A 7 12.68 23.07 9.94
CA LEU A 7 13.24 21.74 9.70
C LEU A 7 12.52 20.64 10.49
N ARG A 8 12.16 20.92 11.76
CA ARG A 8 11.38 19.96 12.57
C ARG A 8 9.97 19.75 12.03
N ARG A 9 9.32 20.80 11.51
CA ARG A 9 8.00 20.69 10.91
C ARG A 9 8.04 19.90 9.60
N GLU A 10 8.97 20.22 8.72
CA GLU A 10 9.17 19.52 7.45
C GLU A 10 9.47 18.04 7.66
N GLY A 11 10.37 17.70 8.61
CA GLY A 11 10.67 16.31 8.93
C GLY A 11 9.45 15.53 9.46
N ARG A 12 8.60 16.16 10.28
CA ARG A 12 7.36 15.55 10.77
C ARG A 12 6.31 15.40 9.68
N GLU A 13 6.12 16.40 8.83
CA GLU A 13 5.19 16.34 7.71
C GLU A 13 5.60 15.23 6.73
N LYS A 14 6.88 15.19 6.35
CA LYS A 14 7.43 14.16 5.46
C LYS A 14 7.30 12.75 6.03
N GLY A 15 7.70 12.53 7.29
CA GLY A 15 7.57 11.21 7.91
C GLY A 15 6.11 10.75 8.05
N ARG A 16 5.17 11.68 8.27
CA ARG A 16 3.74 11.34 8.32
C ARG A 16 3.17 11.00 6.94
N GLU A 17 3.61 11.69 5.91
CA GLU A 17 3.20 11.43 4.53
C GLU A 17 3.73 10.08 4.05
N GLU A 18 5.04 9.84 4.22
CA GLU A 18 5.69 8.57 3.87
C GLU A 18 5.01 7.39 4.59
N GLY A 19 4.84 7.46 5.91
CA GLY A 19 4.21 6.37 6.66
C GLY A 19 2.74 6.13 6.29
N ARG A 20 2.01 7.18 5.86
CA ARG A 20 0.63 7.03 5.39
C ARG A 20 0.55 6.41 4.00
N GLU A 21 1.52 6.70 3.13
CA GLU A 21 1.60 6.09 1.81
C GLU A 21 2.01 4.62 1.89
N GLU A 22 3.04 4.32 2.68
CA GLU A 22 3.52 2.96 2.91
C GLU A 22 2.42 2.08 3.52
N GLY A 23 1.77 2.54 4.60
CA GLY A 23 0.68 1.78 5.23
C GLY A 23 -0.54 1.57 4.31
N ARG A 24 -0.83 2.50 3.40
CA ARG A 24 -1.88 2.28 2.39
C ARG A 24 -1.48 1.24 1.36
N LYS A 25 -0.21 1.23 0.94
CA LYS A 25 0.30 0.26 -0.03
C LYS A 25 0.29 -1.14 0.58
N GLU A 26 0.85 -1.29 1.78
CA GLU A 26 0.87 -2.56 2.53
C GLU A 26 -0.54 -3.09 2.75
N GLY A 27 -1.48 -2.26 3.24
CA GLY A 27 -2.86 -2.69 3.48
C GLY A 27 -3.60 -3.14 2.21
N ARG A 28 -3.32 -2.52 1.05
CA ARG A 28 -3.89 -2.97 -0.24
C ARG A 28 -3.33 -4.32 -0.67
N GLU A 29 -2.03 -4.51 -0.53
CA GLU A 29 -1.37 -5.77 -0.90
C GLU A 29 -1.77 -6.90 0.04
N GLU A 30 -1.84 -6.66 1.34
CA GLU A 30 -2.34 -7.63 2.32
C GLU A 30 -3.79 -8.05 2.02
N THR A 31 -4.65 -7.07 1.72
CA THR A 31 -6.05 -7.35 1.33
C THR A 31 -6.11 -8.20 0.06
N ALA A 32 -5.27 -7.90 -0.93
CA ALA A 32 -5.21 -8.68 -2.17
C ALA A 32 -4.70 -10.11 -1.93
N LEU A 33 -3.67 -10.29 -1.11
CA LEU A 33 -3.12 -11.59 -0.74
C LEU A 33 -4.16 -12.45 -0.02
N ASN A 34 -4.87 -11.88 0.95
CA ASN A 34 -5.93 -12.59 1.66
C ASN A 34 -7.07 -12.96 0.71
N ALA A 35 -7.47 -12.07 -0.18
CA ALA A 35 -8.49 -12.37 -1.18
C ALA A 35 -8.06 -13.48 -2.16
N LEU A 36 -6.79 -13.50 -2.57
CA LEU A 36 -6.24 -14.58 -3.39
C LEU A 36 -6.27 -15.93 -2.67
N ARG A 37 -5.95 -15.96 -1.36
CA ARG A 37 -6.04 -17.17 -0.52
C ARG A 37 -7.45 -17.70 -0.41
N GLU A 38 -8.44 -16.81 -0.34
CA GLU A 38 -9.88 -17.14 -0.34
C GLU A 38 -10.41 -17.54 -1.73
N GLY A 39 -9.57 -17.55 -2.77
CA GLY A 39 -9.95 -17.96 -4.12
C GLY A 39 -10.78 -16.94 -4.90
N LEU A 40 -10.76 -15.66 -4.50
CA LEU A 40 -11.46 -14.60 -5.22
C LEU A 40 -10.83 -14.35 -6.61
N ASP A 41 -11.68 -13.95 -7.57
CA ASP A 41 -11.27 -13.62 -8.93
C ASP A 41 -10.36 -12.37 -8.97
N VAL A 42 -9.29 -12.44 -9.76
CA VAL A 42 -8.28 -11.37 -9.89
C VAL A 42 -8.88 -10.03 -10.32
N LYS A 43 -9.89 -10.02 -11.21
CA LYS A 43 -10.58 -8.78 -11.62
C LYS A 43 -11.42 -8.19 -10.49
N LEU A 44 -12.00 -9.03 -9.63
CA LEU A 44 -12.71 -8.56 -8.43
C LEU A 44 -11.72 -7.95 -7.43
N ILE A 45 -10.59 -8.62 -7.18
CA ILE A 45 -9.53 -8.14 -6.29
C ILE A 45 -8.98 -6.79 -6.79
N SER A 46 -8.74 -6.65 -8.09
CA SER A 46 -8.29 -5.41 -8.72
C SER A 46 -9.26 -4.26 -8.47
N ARG A 47 -10.57 -4.49 -8.64
CA ARG A 47 -11.59 -3.47 -8.37
C ARG A 47 -11.69 -3.08 -6.90
N LEU A 48 -11.50 -4.02 -5.97
CA LEU A 48 -11.63 -3.76 -4.53
C LEU A 48 -10.40 -3.06 -3.94
N THR A 49 -9.20 -3.51 -4.33
CA THR A 49 -7.94 -3.00 -3.77
C THR A 49 -7.37 -1.81 -4.55
N GLY A 50 -7.84 -1.60 -5.78
CA GLY A 50 -7.29 -0.61 -6.71
C GLY A 50 -5.90 -0.98 -7.24
N LEU A 51 -5.44 -2.20 -7.00
CA LEU A 51 -4.21 -2.73 -7.59
C LEU A 51 -4.45 -3.14 -9.03
N SER A 52 -3.41 -3.05 -9.86
CA SER A 52 -3.47 -3.56 -11.22
C SER A 52 -3.52 -5.09 -11.22
N VAL A 53 -4.04 -5.66 -12.30
CA VAL A 53 -4.10 -7.11 -12.48
C VAL A 53 -2.69 -7.71 -12.44
N GLU A 54 -1.71 -7.04 -13.07
CA GLU A 54 -0.31 -7.45 -13.08
C GLU A 54 0.25 -7.55 -11.66
N ARG A 55 -0.02 -6.54 -10.81
CA ARG A 55 0.45 -6.55 -9.42
C ARG A 55 -0.16 -7.70 -8.62
N ILE A 56 -1.44 -8.01 -8.85
CA ILE A 56 -2.12 -9.12 -8.16
C ILE A 56 -1.57 -10.47 -8.63
N GLU A 57 -1.27 -10.63 -9.91
CA GLU A 57 -0.62 -11.84 -10.44
C GLU A 57 0.81 -12.02 -9.90
N GLU A 58 1.56 -10.94 -9.71
CA GLU A 58 2.86 -10.99 -9.02
C GLU A 58 2.71 -11.47 -7.58
N LEU A 59 1.76 -10.91 -6.83
CA LEU A 59 1.46 -11.33 -5.45
C LEU A 59 1.05 -12.81 -5.39
N LYS A 60 0.29 -13.28 -6.37
CA LYS A 60 -0.10 -14.69 -6.49
C LYS A 60 1.10 -15.61 -6.74
N LYS A 61 2.07 -15.20 -7.55
CA LYS A 61 3.31 -15.98 -7.78
C LYS A 61 4.16 -16.11 -6.52
N ASN A 62 4.20 -15.06 -5.68
CA ASN A 62 4.94 -15.07 -4.41
C ASN A 62 4.23 -15.87 -3.30
N LEU A 63 3.01 -16.36 -3.55
CA LEU A 63 2.24 -17.18 -2.61
C LEU A 63 2.60 -18.68 -2.69
N ASN A 64 3.26 -19.10 -3.78
CA ASN A 64 3.63 -20.47 -4.09
C ASN A 64 5.07 -20.79 -3.71
#